data_AF-A0A958DCX1-F1
#
_entry.id   AF-A0A958DCX1-F1
#
_cell.length_a   1.000
_cell.length_b   1.000
_cell.length_c   1.000
_cell.angle_alpha   90.00
_cell.angle_beta   90.00
_cell.angle_gamma   90.00
#
_symmetry.space_group_name_H-M   'P 1'
#
loop_
_entity.id
_entity.type
_entity.pdbx_description
1 polymer ?
#
loop_
_entity_poly.entity_id
_entity_poly.type
_entity_poly.pdbx_seq_one_letter_code
_entity_poly.pdbx_strand_id
1 'polypeptide(L)'
;TFAITGGAHNVVFWADCGGNYVSSNGRILIDPDGYVFDVTQGFDPNDPTAHAIPGVTVTLYEYLPEWGGWTPWPAGLYNNQINPQVTSADGYFAFFTPPGQYYLQVDGKPGYQPWRSPVITVVNEIVHVNVPYTPWSEPPAIETVTEILLTAAGPQPASVTVPAGTTVQWRADVDGLSPADLATQTDDPVLQPLSVLNPISTTLGWDGGMLKPGQTYQREMNQPGSYTYTDGLGNQGQVCVDTCTPLAVTLAAFGATARPDAIRVSWETVSEIDNAGFNLYRSLDGVWGSATLLAYVPSQAPGSAQGFTYQYDDADVTPGQTAWYWLEDVDVGGHTTRHGPVSATIQTPTAVTLASFDAAAGNPLNGLLAWTVLLLLLFASRLFTSWRRKSRLAGRED
;
A
#
# COMPACT_ATOMS: atom_id res chain seq x y z
N THR A 1 -12.44 -20.18 55.68
CA THR A 1 -11.34 -19.26 55.32
C THR A 1 -11.56 -18.75 53.90
N PHE A 2 -11.06 -17.56 53.57
CA PHE A 2 -11.22 -16.95 52.24
C PHE A 2 -9.87 -16.88 51.53
N ALA A 3 -9.82 -17.27 50.26
CA ALA A 3 -8.62 -17.23 49.45
C ALA A 3 -8.94 -16.85 48.00
N ILE A 4 -8.02 -16.12 47.37
CA ILE A 4 -8.08 -15.74 45.95
C ILE A 4 -6.93 -16.44 45.25
N THR A 5 -7.23 -17.16 44.17
CA THR A 5 -6.24 -17.88 43.36
C THR A 5 -6.55 -17.71 41.88
N GLY A 6 -5.54 -17.69 41.02
CA GLY A 6 -5.71 -17.53 39.58
C GLY A 6 -4.71 -16.54 38.98
N GLY A 7 -4.63 -16.50 37.65
CA GLY A 7 -3.85 -15.50 36.91
C GLY A 7 -4.65 -14.21 36.66
N ALA A 8 -4.01 -13.24 36.00
CA ALA A 8 -4.50 -11.87 35.75
C ALA A 8 -5.91 -11.74 35.13
N HIS A 9 -6.55 -12.82 34.68
CA HIS A 9 -7.80 -12.78 33.90
C HIS A 9 -8.92 -13.67 34.45
N ASN A 10 -8.60 -14.67 35.28
CA ASN A 10 -9.57 -15.58 35.89
C ASN A 10 -9.18 -15.76 37.34
N VAL A 11 -9.77 -14.94 38.20
CA VAL A 11 -9.66 -15.13 39.64
C VAL A 11 -10.79 -16.00 40.11
N VAL A 12 -10.41 -17.06 40.81
CA VAL A 12 -11.34 -17.93 41.51
C VAL A 12 -11.33 -17.52 42.97
N PHE A 13 -12.49 -17.08 43.44
CA PHE A 13 -12.74 -16.81 44.85
C PHE A 13 -13.15 -18.12 45.50
N TRP A 14 -12.47 -18.53 46.57
CA TRP A 14 -12.84 -19.70 47.35
C TRP A 14 -13.21 -19.28 48.77
N ALA A 15 -14.34 -19.78 49.26
CA ALA A 15 -14.70 -19.72 50.66
C ALA A 15 -14.88 -21.14 51.22
N ASP A 16 -14.13 -21.44 52.29
CA ASP A 16 -14.31 -22.63 53.12
C ASP A 16 -15.23 -22.30 54.31
N CYS A 17 -16.41 -22.94 54.30
CA CYS A 17 -17.43 -22.87 55.35
C CYS A 17 -17.46 -24.18 56.16
N GLY A 18 -16.35 -24.51 56.82
CA GLY A 18 -16.27 -25.66 57.74
C GLY A 18 -16.18 -27.00 57.02
N GLY A 19 -15.39 -27.07 55.95
CA GLY A 19 -15.23 -28.27 55.10
C GLY A 19 -16.11 -28.26 53.84
N ASN A 20 -16.95 -27.23 53.67
CA ASN A 20 -17.71 -26.98 52.44
C ASN A 20 -17.03 -25.87 51.63
N TYR A 21 -16.49 -26.22 50.47
CA TYR A 21 -15.85 -25.28 49.56
C TYR A 21 -16.87 -24.73 48.55
N VAL A 22 -17.07 -23.42 48.56
CA VAL A 22 -17.82 -22.70 47.51
C VAL A 22 -16.84 -21.84 46.72
N SER A 23 -16.96 -21.88 45.39
CA SER A 23 -16.19 -21.03 44.50
C SER A 23 -17.05 -20.15 43.61
N SER A 24 -16.55 -18.96 43.32
CA SER A 24 -17.09 -18.05 42.31
C SER A 24 -15.96 -17.56 41.42
N ASN A 25 -16.27 -17.26 40.17
CA ASN A 25 -15.28 -16.76 39.21
C ASN A 25 -15.51 -15.26 39.00
N GLY A 26 -14.42 -14.50 38.94
CA GLY A 26 -14.41 -13.11 38.49
C GLY A 26 -13.40 -12.88 37.39
N ARG A 27 -13.65 -11.86 36.58
CA ARG A 27 -12.67 -11.29 35.65
C ARG A 27 -12.10 -10.02 36.26
N ILE A 28 -10.78 -9.92 36.30
CA ILE A 28 -10.07 -8.66 36.45
C ILE A 28 -9.69 -8.25 35.02
N LEU A 29 -10.13 -7.07 34.58
CA LEU A 29 -9.69 -6.47 33.33
C LEU A 29 -8.52 -5.52 33.69
N ILE A 30 -7.35 -5.79 33.13
CA ILE A 30 -6.16 -4.92 33.19
C ILE A 30 -6.10 -4.29 31.82
N ASP A 31 -6.41 -3.00 31.74
CA ASP A 31 -6.60 -2.26 30.49
C ASP A 31 -6.56 -0.74 30.75
N PRO A 32 -5.82 0.05 29.95
CA PRO A 32 -4.67 -0.35 29.11
C PRO A 32 -3.39 -0.58 29.95
N ASP A 33 -2.53 -1.48 29.47
CA ASP A 33 -1.19 -1.76 30.02
C ASP A 33 -0.12 -1.79 28.93
N GLY A 34 1.15 -1.74 29.32
CA GLY A 34 2.25 -1.89 28.38
C GLY A 34 3.60 -1.46 28.94
N TYR A 35 4.58 -1.38 28.03
CA TYR A 35 5.94 -0.97 28.35
C TYR A 35 6.28 0.34 27.64
N VAL A 36 6.95 1.24 28.36
CA VAL A 36 7.64 2.39 27.76
C VAL A 36 9.08 1.98 27.46
N PHE A 37 9.46 2.02 26.19
CA PHE A 37 10.78 1.57 25.73
C PHE A 37 11.43 2.59 24.78
N ASP A 38 12.75 2.53 24.66
CA ASP A 38 13.48 3.37 23.72
C ASP A 38 13.33 2.85 22.28
N VAL A 39 12.60 3.59 21.45
CA VAL A 39 12.31 3.17 20.07
C VAL A 39 13.58 2.99 19.22
N THR A 40 14.68 3.66 19.56
CA THR A 40 15.94 3.55 18.81
C THR A 40 16.69 2.26 19.10
N GLN A 41 16.38 1.61 20.23
CA GLN A 41 16.94 0.32 20.63
C GLN A 41 16.00 -0.85 20.30
N GLY A 42 14.71 -0.57 20.13
CA GLY A 42 13.70 -1.54 19.71
C GLY A 42 13.01 -2.23 20.88
N PHE A 43 12.06 -3.10 20.56
CA PHE A 43 11.29 -3.86 21.53
C PHE A 43 11.47 -5.36 21.32
N ASP A 44 11.80 -6.10 22.38
CA ASP A 44 11.82 -7.58 22.36
C ASP A 44 10.58 -8.11 23.10
N PRO A 45 9.62 -8.75 22.41
CA PRO A 45 8.47 -9.35 23.06
C PRO A 45 8.80 -10.46 24.07
N ASN A 46 9.98 -11.08 23.97
CA ASN A 46 10.44 -12.12 24.89
C ASN A 46 11.21 -11.55 26.09
N ASP A 47 11.73 -10.33 25.96
CA ASP A 47 12.30 -9.55 27.04
C ASP A 47 11.86 -8.07 26.93
N PRO A 48 10.60 -7.75 27.29
CA PRO A 48 10.06 -6.40 27.17
C PRO A 48 10.82 -5.36 28.00
N THR A 49 11.66 -5.81 28.93
CA THR A 49 12.43 -4.96 29.84
C THR A 49 13.80 -4.56 29.29
N ALA A 50 14.27 -5.20 28.21
CA ALA A 50 15.62 -5.01 27.67
C ALA A 50 15.96 -3.54 27.37
N HIS A 51 14.98 -2.80 26.84
CA HIS A 51 15.11 -1.39 26.46
C HIS A 51 14.04 -0.50 27.12
N ALA A 52 13.52 -0.96 28.25
CA ALA A 52 12.54 -0.25 29.04
C ALA A 52 13.13 1.03 29.67
N ILE A 53 12.29 2.05 29.82
CA ILE A 53 12.70 3.36 30.35
C ILE A 53 12.05 3.60 31.72
N PRO A 54 12.84 3.71 32.80
CA PRO A 54 12.33 4.10 34.11
C PRO A 54 12.11 5.60 34.24
N GLY A 55 11.26 5.98 35.20
CA GLY A 55 11.03 7.38 35.56
C GLY A 55 10.21 8.15 34.53
N VAL A 56 9.43 7.45 33.70
CA VAL A 56 8.51 8.08 32.74
C VAL A 56 7.14 8.21 33.37
N THR A 57 6.54 9.39 33.27
CA THR A 57 5.17 9.63 33.75
C THR A 57 4.17 9.16 32.71
N VAL A 58 3.30 8.23 33.08
CA VAL A 58 2.19 7.74 32.25
C VAL A 58 0.89 8.15 32.92
N THR A 59 0.12 9.01 32.26
CA THR A 59 -1.19 9.48 32.72
C THR A 59 -2.28 8.90 31.85
N LEU A 60 -3.27 8.25 32.45
CA LEU A 60 -4.46 7.81 31.74
C LEU A 60 -5.54 8.90 31.80
N TYR A 61 -6.10 9.25 30.65
CA TYR A 61 -7.27 10.12 30.54
C TYR A 61 -8.49 9.29 30.12
N GLU A 62 -9.65 9.65 30.64
CA GLU A 62 -10.96 9.08 30.30
C GLU A 62 -11.82 10.13 29.60
N TYR A 63 -12.59 9.72 28.59
CA TYR A 63 -13.54 10.60 27.93
C TYR A 63 -14.87 10.64 28.69
N LEU A 64 -15.19 11.78 29.28
CA LEU A 64 -16.44 12.06 29.98
C LEU A 64 -17.12 13.29 29.34
N PRO A 65 -18.03 13.11 28.36
CA PRO A 65 -18.64 14.24 27.64
C PRO A 65 -19.44 15.16 28.57
N GLU A 66 -20.03 14.62 29.63
CA GLU A 66 -20.76 15.39 30.64
C GLU A 66 -19.85 16.36 31.42
N TRP A 67 -18.53 16.11 31.44
CA TRP A 67 -17.53 16.88 32.17
C TRP A 67 -16.65 17.73 31.25
N GLY A 68 -17.07 17.91 29.99
CA GLY A 68 -16.34 18.70 29.00
C GLY A 68 -15.32 17.91 28.19
N GLY A 69 -15.33 16.57 28.23
CA GLY A 69 -14.50 15.70 27.39
C GLY A 69 -13.44 14.96 28.19
N TRP A 70 -12.18 15.09 27.78
CA TRP A 70 -11.06 14.31 28.35
C TRP A 70 -10.66 14.81 29.74
N THR A 71 -10.59 13.90 30.71
CA THR A 71 -10.17 14.20 32.08
C THR A 71 -9.24 13.11 32.62
N PRO A 72 -8.28 13.41 33.51
CA PRO A 72 -7.48 12.37 34.16
C PRO A 72 -8.39 11.34 34.82
N TRP A 73 -8.22 10.07 34.48
CA TRP A 73 -9.04 8.99 35.01
C TRP A 73 -8.92 8.93 36.54
N PRO A 74 -10.03 8.93 37.31
CA PRO A 74 -10.02 9.03 38.77
C PRO A 74 -9.65 7.69 39.45
N ALA A 75 -8.43 7.23 39.21
CA ALA A 75 -7.90 5.92 39.63
C ALA A 75 -8.07 5.63 41.14
N GLY A 76 -8.04 6.66 41.99
CA GLY A 76 -8.25 6.53 43.44
C GLY A 76 -9.60 5.92 43.82
N LEU A 77 -10.63 6.05 42.96
CA LEU A 77 -11.95 5.45 43.16
C LEU A 77 -11.96 3.94 42.87
N TYR A 78 -10.94 3.43 42.18
CA TYR A 78 -10.84 2.05 41.71
C TYR A 78 -9.70 1.34 42.46
N ASN A 79 -9.99 0.87 43.68
CA ASN A 79 -9.02 0.17 44.55
C ASN A 79 -7.77 1.01 44.90
N ASN A 80 -7.91 2.33 45.03
CA ASN A 80 -6.80 3.25 45.32
C ASN A 80 -5.64 3.13 44.33
N GLN A 81 -5.93 2.88 43.05
CA GLN A 81 -4.93 2.94 42.00
C GLN A 81 -4.34 4.35 41.88
N ILE A 82 -3.13 4.41 41.32
CA ILE A 82 -2.37 5.65 41.13
C ILE A 82 -2.50 6.07 39.67
N ASN A 83 -2.83 7.35 39.45
CA ASN A 83 -2.78 8.03 38.17
C ASN A 83 -2.40 9.51 38.44
N PRO A 84 -1.31 10.03 37.87
CA PRO A 84 -0.38 9.38 36.93
C PRO A 84 0.53 8.34 37.58
N GLN A 85 0.94 7.32 36.82
CA GLN A 85 1.98 6.35 37.21
C GLN A 85 3.37 6.83 36.78
N VAL A 86 4.41 6.40 37.49
CA VAL A 86 5.80 6.59 37.09
C VAL A 86 6.44 5.23 36.91
N THR A 87 6.99 4.96 35.73
CA THR A 87 7.56 3.64 35.40
C THR A 87 8.76 3.31 36.28
N SER A 88 8.87 2.04 36.67
CA SER A 88 10.03 1.49 37.38
C SER A 88 11.09 1.00 36.39
N ALA A 89 12.13 0.30 36.87
CA ALA A 89 13.22 -0.21 36.03
C ALA A 89 12.76 -1.14 34.88
N ASP A 90 11.59 -1.74 35.02
CA ASP A 90 10.95 -2.60 34.02
C ASP A 90 10.16 -1.81 32.95
N GLY A 91 9.99 -0.49 33.09
CA GLY A 91 9.26 0.36 32.12
C GLY A 91 7.76 0.09 32.04
N TYR A 92 7.22 -0.79 32.91
CA TYR A 92 5.85 -1.26 32.83
C TYR A 92 4.87 -0.28 33.47
N PHE A 93 3.69 -0.17 32.90
CA PHE A 93 2.53 0.52 33.47
C PHE A 93 1.27 -0.31 33.24
N ALA A 94 0.28 -0.15 34.12
CA ALA A 94 -1.01 -0.82 33.95
C ALA A 94 -2.13 -0.08 34.70
N PHE A 95 -3.24 0.15 34.01
CA PHE A 95 -4.47 0.67 34.61
C PHE A 95 -5.54 -0.42 34.60
N PHE A 96 -6.47 -0.37 35.56
CA PHE A 96 -7.59 -1.30 35.64
C PHE A 96 -8.87 -0.49 35.53
N THR A 97 -9.25 -0.16 34.30
CA THR A 97 -10.39 0.72 34.02
C THR A 97 -11.69 -0.05 33.77
N PRO A 98 -12.85 0.60 33.98
CA PRO A 98 -14.11 0.12 33.42
C PRO A 98 -14.10 0.27 31.88
N PRO A 99 -15.12 -0.29 31.18
CA PRO A 99 -15.32 -0.02 29.76
C PRO A 99 -15.50 1.48 29.49
N GLY A 100 -14.86 1.98 28.44
CA GLY A 100 -14.83 3.40 28.13
C GLY A 100 -13.83 3.77 27.04
N GLN A 101 -13.73 5.06 26.76
CA GLN A 101 -12.72 5.61 25.87
C GLN A 101 -11.63 6.29 26.69
N TYR A 102 -10.38 5.95 26.38
CA TYR A 102 -9.21 6.40 27.10
C TYR A 102 -8.13 6.89 26.14
N TYR A 103 -7.15 7.63 26.64
CA TYR A 103 -5.85 7.76 25.99
C TYR A 103 -4.74 7.83 27.02
N LEU A 104 -3.52 7.48 26.62
CA LEU A 104 -2.31 7.61 27.43
C LEU A 104 -1.57 8.89 27.04
N GLN A 105 -1.21 9.70 28.05
CA GLN A 105 -0.26 10.79 27.94
C GLN A 105 1.05 10.35 28.60
N VAL A 106 2.15 10.37 27.86
CA VAL A 106 3.47 9.92 28.30
C VAL A 106 4.45 11.08 28.21
N ASP A 107 4.95 11.53 29.35
CA ASP A 107 5.84 12.69 29.46
C ASP A 107 6.70 12.65 30.75
N GLY A 108 7.30 13.79 31.11
CA GLY A 108 8.00 13.96 32.38
C GLY A 108 9.43 13.40 32.41
N LYS A 109 9.91 12.76 31.34
CA LYS A 109 11.28 12.24 31.23
C LYS A 109 12.18 13.20 30.46
N PRO A 110 13.20 13.82 31.10
CA PRO A 110 14.21 14.59 30.37
C PRO A 110 14.93 13.75 29.32
N GLY A 111 15.14 14.34 28.15
CA GLY A 111 15.78 13.69 27.00
C GLY A 111 14.85 12.82 26.16
N TYR A 112 13.53 12.91 26.35
CA TYR A 112 12.51 12.23 25.54
C TYR A 112 11.37 13.18 25.20
N GLN A 113 10.70 12.90 24.08
CA GLN A 113 9.59 13.71 23.57
C GLN A 113 8.27 13.30 24.21
N PRO A 114 7.32 14.21 24.48
CA PRO A 114 6.00 13.84 24.94
C PRO A 114 5.28 13.01 23.86
N TRP A 115 4.53 11.99 24.28
CA TRP A 115 3.79 11.10 23.38
C TRP A 115 2.36 10.94 23.88
N ARG A 116 1.38 11.02 22.97
CA ARG A 116 -0.04 10.76 23.25
C ARG A 116 -0.50 9.60 22.38
N SER A 117 -1.15 8.60 22.98
CA SER A 117 -1.74 7.51 22.19
C SER A 117 -2.91 8.00 21.33
N PRO A 118 -3.28 7.24 20.28
CA PRO A 118 -4.64 7.29 19.75
C PRO A 118 -5.68 6.97 20.83
N VAL A 119 -6.96 7.19 20.52
CA VAL A 119 -8.06 6.81 21.41
C VAL A 119 -8.11 5.29 21.57
N ILE A 120 -7.99 4.86 22.82
CA ILE A 120 -8.11 3.48 23.26
C ILE A 120 -9.56 3.21 23.63
N THR A 121 -10.16 2.16 23.09
CA THR A 121 -11.52 1.74 23.46
C THR A 121 -11.44 0.47 24.31
N VAL A 122 -11.74 0.58 25.59
CA VAL A 122 -11.79 -0.55 26.52
C VAL A 122 -13.23 -1.09 26.53
N VAL A 123 -13.37 -2.37 26.21
CA VAL A 123 -14.65 -3.08 26.23
C VAL A 123 -14.58 -4.28 27.18
N ASN A 124 -14.12 -5.41 26.69
CA ASN A 124 -13.96 -6.65 27.44
C ASN A 124 -12.77 -7.48 26.94
N GLU A 125 -11.87 -6.85 26.19
CA GLU A 125 -10.65 -7.41 25.61
C GLU A 125 -9.44 -6.63 26.12
N ILE A 126 -8.31 -7.34 26.23
CA ILE A 126 -7.07 -6.75 26.73
C ILE A 126 -6.51 -5.78 25.68
N VAL A 127 -6.11 -4.59 26.10
CA VAL A 127 -5.52 -3.53 25.29
C VAL A 127 -4.09 -3.28 25.75
N HIS A 128 -3.15 -3.95 25.09
CA HIS A 128 -1.73 -3.69 25.25
C HIS A 128 -1.29 -2.49 24.40
N VAL A 129 -0.71 -1.47 25.03
CA VAL A 129 -0.19 -0.27 24.38
C VAL A 129 1.27 -0.08 24.77
N ASN A 130 2.18 -0.67 24.00
CA ASN A 130 3.61 -0.39 24.14
C ASN A 130 3.92 0.99 23.56
N VAL A 131 4.71 1.78 24.29
CA VAL A 131 5.02 3.17 23.94
C VAL A 131 6.43 3.24 23.33
N PRO A 132 6.55 3.46 22.01
CA PRO A 132 7.82 3.63 21.32
C PRO A 132 8.38 5.02 21.60
N TYR A 133 8.93 5.20 22.81
CA TYR A 133 9.29 6.50 23.32
C TYR A 133 10.53 7.03 22.60
N THR A 134 10.39 8.19 21.96
CA THR A 134 11.43 8.73 21.10
C THR A 134 12.35 9.65 21.90
N PRO A 135 13.67 9.40 21.91
CA PRO A 135 14.64 10.31 22.49
C PRO A 135 14.52 11.71 21.89
N TRP A 136 14.79 12.70 22.73
CA TRP A 136 14.97 14.08 22.33
C TRP A 136 16.44 14.44 22.51
N SER A 137 17.14 14.63 21.40
CA SER A 137 18.33 15.46 21.37
C SER A 137 17.87 16.89 21.07
N GLU A 138 18.29 17.87 21.88
CA GLU A 138 18.22 19.27 21.43
C GLU A 138 18.86 19.34 20.03
N PRO A 139 18.12 19.79 19.00
CA PRO A 139 18.66 19.78 17.65
C PRO A 139 19.92 20.66 17.63
N PRO A 140 20.97 20.27 16.87
CA PRO A 140 22.01 21.24 16.51
C PRO A 140 21.34 22.45 15.84
N ALA A 141 22.01 23.60 15.83
CA ALA A 141 21.47 24.88 15.37
C ALA A 141 20.42 24.76 14.23
N ILE A 142 19.32 25.52 14.34
CA ILE A 142 18.07 25.48 13.56
C ILE A 142 18.24 25.18 12.05
N GLU A 143 19.40 25.51 11.48
CA GLU A 143 19.82 25.28 10.09
C GLU A 143 19.93 23.80 9.65
N THR A 144 19.78 22.82 10.55
CA THR A 144 19.91 21.38 10.21
C THR A 144 18.60 20.57 10.29
N VAL A 145 17.48 21.21 10.66
CA VAL A 145 16.19 20.54 10.79
C VAL A 145 15.44 20.60 9.46
N THR A 146 15.10 19.43 8.91
CA THR A 146 14.17 19.35 7.77
C THR A 146 12.76 19.28 8.30
N GLU A 147 11.94 20.26 7.96
CA GLU A 147 10.59 20.38 8.49
C GLU A 147 9.51 19.87 7.51
N ILE A 148 8.52 19.20 8.07
CA ILE A 148 7.29 18.78 7.41
C ILE A 148 6.11 19.28 8.23
N LEU A 149 5.26 20.09 7.62
CA LEU A 149 4.01 20.56 8.20
C LEU A 149 2.89 19.54 7.94
N LEU A 150 2.27 19.00 8.98
CA LEU A 150 1.10 18.14 8.87
C LEU A 150 -0.16 19.01 8.85
N THR A 151 -0.85 19.05 7.71
CA THR A 151 -2.08 19.84 7.54
C THR A 151 -3.29 18.91 7.34
N ALA A 152 -4.50 19.46 7.39
CA ALA A 152 -5.72 18.71 7.04
C ALA A 152 -5.71 18.16 5.59
N ALA A 153 -4.95 18.78 4.69
CA ALA A 153 -4.78 18.34 3.30
C ALA A 153 -3.60 17.35 3.11
N GLY A 154 -2.88 17.03 4.19
CA GLY A 154 -1.73 16.14 4.20
C GLY A 154 -0.40 16.84 4.48
N PRO A 155 0.70 16.08 4.49
CA PRO A 155 2.03 16.60 4.80
C PRO A 155 2.56 17.57 3.73
N GLN A 156 3.23 18.64 4.16
CA GLN A 156 3.80 19.69 3.32
C GLN A 156 5.26 19.97 3.72
N PRO A 157 6.25 19.69 2.85
CA PRO A 157 6.09 18.95 1.59
C PRO A 157 5.68 17.49 1.85
N ALA A 158 5.04 16.84 0.86
CA ALA A 158 4.63 15.45 0.96
C ALA A 158 5.82 14.46 0.91
N SER A 159 6.97 14.89 0.37
CA SER A 159 8.20 14.11 0.35
C SER A 159 9.41 15.00 0.60
N VAL A 160 10.35 14.53 1.40
CA VAL A 160 11.65 15.18 1.65
C VAL A 160 12.79 14.21 1.40
N THR A 161 13.90 14.72 0.87
CA THR A 161 15.16 13.98 0.76
C THR A 161 16.21 14.62 1.65
N VAL A 162 16.80 13.83 2.52
CA VAL A 162 17.74 14.27 3.55
C VAL A 162 18.95 13.34 3.61
N PRO A 163 20.15 13.81 3.96
CA PRO A 163 21.27 12.93 4.26
C PRO A 163 21.01 12.06 5.49
N ALA A 164 21.68 10.90 5.59
CA ALA A 164 21.69 10.13 6.83
C ALA A 164 22.25 10.95 8.00
N GLY A 165 21.64 10.83 9.18
CA GLY A 165 21.91 11.65 10.37
C GLY A 165 21.11 12.95 10.43
N THR A 166 20.25 13.24 9.45
CA THR A 166 19.39 14.44 9.50
C THR A 166 18.25 14.22 10.48
N THR A 167 17.97 15.24 11.31
CA THR A 167 16.74 15.29 12.10
C THR A 167 15.59 15.84 11.25
N VAL A 168 14.55 15.03 11.08
CA VAL A 168 13.29 15.44 10.47
C VAL A 168 12.31 15.84 11.58
N GLN A 169 11.65 16.98 11.39
CA GLN A 169 10.63 17.51 12.29
C GLN A 169 9.27 17.52 11.61
N TRP A 170 8.30 16.84 12.20
CA TRP A 170 6.89 16.98 11.85
C TRP A 170 6.25 17.98 12.80
N ARG A 171 5.58 19.00 12.28
CA ARG A 171 4.77 19.95 13.08
C ARG A 171 3.30 19.79 12.72
N ALA A 172 2.43 19.68 13.71
CA ALA A 172 0.99 19.80 13.49
C ALA A 172 0.62 21.25 13.16
N ASP A 173 -0.09 21.45 12.05
CA ASP A 173 -0.46 22.79 11.60
C ASP A 173 -1.37 23.49 12.60
N VAL A 174 -1.18 24.80 12.69
CA VAL A 174 -1.98 25.73 13.49
C VAL A 174 -2.57 26.83 12.60
N ASP A 175 -1.97 27.05 11.43
CA ASP A 175 -2.37 28.11 10.51
C ASP A 175 -3.68 27.72 9.83
N GLY A 176 -4.61 28.68 9.76
CA GLY A 176 -5.92 28.46 9.15
C GLY A 176 -6.94 27.76 10.03
N LEU A 177 -6.59 27.32 11.25
CA LEU A 177 -7.57 26.82 12.22
C LEU A 177 -8.36 27.98 12.83
N SER A 178 -9.69 27.84 12.90
CA SER A 178 -10.50 28.75 13.71
C SER A 178 -10.20 28.54 15.21
N PRO A 179 -10.47 29.52 16.10
CA PRO A 179 -10.29 29.31 17.54
C PRO A 179 -11.07 28.11 18.09
N ALA A 180 -12.22 27.77 17.49
CA ALA A 180 -13.01 26.61 17.87
C ALA A 180 -12.35 25.29 17.42
N ASP A 181 -11.79 25.26 16.21
CA ASP A 181 -11.07 24.09 15.70
C ASP A 181 -9.77 23.87 16.48
N LEU A 182 -9.07 24.96 16.82
CA LEU A 182 -7.87 24.91 17.66
C LEU A 182 -8.18 24.31 19.03
N ALA A 183 -9.26 24.74 19.69
CA ALA A 183 -9.69 24.16 20.96
C ALA A 183 -10.05 22.68 20.82
N THR A 184 -10.84 22.34 19.79
CA THR A 184 -11.26 20.95 19.53
C THR A 184 -10.07 20.04 19.29
N GLN A 185 -9.11 20.44 18.45
CA GLN A 185 -7.91 19.64 18.14
C GLN A 185 -6.86 19.67 19.27
N THR A 186 -6.95 20.63 20.19
CA THR A 186 -6.13 20.61 21.41
C THR A 186 -6.60 19.51 22.36
N ASP A 187 -7.92 19.32 22.46
CA ASP A 187 -8.53 18.30 23.31
C ASP A 187 -8.50 16.91 22.65
N ASP A 188 -8.78 16.85 21.34
CA ASP A 188 -8.75 15.62 20.55
C ASP A 188 -7.93 15.81 19.26
N PRO A 189 -6.59 15.76 19.34
CA PRO A 189 -5.71 15.90 18.19
C PRO A 189 -5.94 14.78 17.17
N VAL A 190 -5.82 15.14 15.90
CA VAL A 190 -6.09 14.24 14.75
C VAL A 190 -4.86 13.96 13.89
N LEU A 191 -3.75 14.67 14.12
CA LEU A 191 -2.51 14.52 13.35
C LEU A 191 -1.52 13.67 14.14
N GLN A 192 -0.84 12.76 13.46
CA GLN A 192 0.10 11.81 14.07
C GLN A 192 1.10 11.36 13.00
N PRO A 193 2.41 11.64 13.12
CA PRO A 193 3.39 11.06 12.22
C PRO A 193 3.64 9.60 12.59
N LEU A 194 3.02 8.67 11.87
CA LEU A 194 3.12 7.23 12.11
C LEU A 194 3.75 6.54 10.89
N SER A 195 4.92 5.91 11.05
CA SER A 195 5.51 5.17 9.94
C SER A 195 4.74 3.90 9.59
N VAL A 196 4.80 3.51 8.32
CA VAL A 196 4.31 2.20 7.85
C VAL A 196 5.09 1.06 8.50
N LEU A 197 6.37 1.27 8.80
CA LEU A 197 7.17 0.34 9.57
C LEU A 197 6.69 0.33 11.04
N ASN A 198 6.36 -0.83 11.56
CA ASN A 198 5.86 -0.94 12.94
C ASN A 198 7.03 -0.79 13.94
N PRO A 199 7.02 0.25 14.82
CA PRO A 199 8.09 0.52 15.78
C PRO A 199 8.29 -0.57 16.84
N ILE A 200 7.32 -1.46 17.04
CA ILE A 200 7.45 -2.63 17.92
C ILE A 200 8.31 -3.71 17.27
N SER A 201 8.30 -3.81 15.94
CA SER A 201 8.97 -4.89 15.20
C SER A 201 10.32 -4.49 14.58
N THR A 202 10.61 -3.19 14.51
CA THR A 202 11.83 -2.66 13.90
C THR A 202 12.19 -1.30 14.46
N THR A 203 13.48 -1.07 14.70
CA THR A 203 14.04 0.23 15.12
C THR A 203 13.94 1.31 14.03
N LEU A 204 13.62 0.90 12.80
CA LEU A 204 13.36 1.81 11.69
C LEU A 204 11.97 2.42 11.72
N GLY A 205 11.01 1.80 12.44
CA GLY A 205 9.68 2.34 12.65
C GLY A 205 9.66 3.44 13.72
N TRP A 206 8.62 4.25 13.69
CA TRP A 206 8.33 5.27 14.69
C TRP A 206 6.83 5.54 14.79
N ASP A 207 6.45 6.06 15.95
CA ASP A 207 5.14 6.62 16.20
C ASP A 207 5.34 7.89 17.05
N GLY A 208 5.08 9.06 16.45
CA GLY A 208 5.21 10.33 17.15
C GLY A 208 4.08 10.65 18.12
N GLY A 209 3.04 9.81 18.18
CA GLY A 209 1.84 10.05 18.93
C GLY A 209 0.96 11.15 18.31
N MET A 210 -0.23 11.33 18.88
CA MET A 210 -1.16 12.36 18.44
C MET A 210 -0.63 13.74 18.84
N LEU A 211 -0.47 14.62 17.86
CA LEU A 211 0.10 15.96 18.00
C LEU A 211 -1.00 17.00 18.15
N LYS A 212 -0.96 17.76 19.24
CA LYS A 212 -1.77 18.97 19.39
C LYS A 212 -1.35 20.02 18.34
N PRO A 213 -2.24 20.94 17.92
CA PRO A 213 -1.87 22.02 17.00
C PRO A 213 -0.62 22.77 17.48
N GLY A 214 0.35 22.95 16.57
CA GLY A 214 1.65 23.56 16.85
C GLY A 214 2.67 22.65 17.54
N GLN A 215 2.29 21.47 18.03
CA GLN A 215 3.22 20.50 18.60
C GLN A 215 4.11 19.90 17.52
N THR A 216 5.35 19.60 17.89
CA THR A 216 6.32 18.95 17.02
C THR A 216 6.67 17.55 17.50
N TYR A 217 7.01 16.70 16.53
CA TYR A 217 7.69 15.44 16.72
C TYR A 217 8.97 15.46 15.89
N GLN A 218 10.08 14.96 16.44
CA GLN A 218 11.36 14.92 15.78
C GLN A 218 11.92 13.50 15.75
N ARG A 219 12.63 13.16 14.68
CA ARG A 219 13.38 11.91 14.60
C ARG A 219 14.62 12.06 13.75
N GLU A 220 15.74 11.57 14.27
CA GLU A 220 16.98 11.45 13.51
C GLU A 220 16.90 10.26 12.54
N MET A 221 17.21 10.52 11.28
CA MET A 221 17.10 9.57 10.19
C MET A 221 18.47 8.98 9.86
N ASN A 222 18.87 7.94 10.59
CA ASN A 222 20.24 7.42 10.59
C ASN A 222 20.56 6.35 9.53
N GLN A 223 19.53 5.74 8.92
CA GLN A 223 19.73 4.66 7.96
C GLN A 223 19.25 5.09 6.56
N PRO A 224 20.06 4.91 5.51
CA PRO A 224 19.64 5.13 4.13
C PRO A 224 18.39 4.31 3.79
N GLY A 225 17.46 4.91 3.03
CA GLY A 225 16.24 4.24 2.62
C GLY A 225 15.06 5.17 2.42
N SER A 226 13.93 4.56 2.06
CA SER A 226 12.66 5.26 1.87
C SER A 226 11.69 4.87 2.98
N TYR A 227 11.17 5.87 3.68
CA TYR A 227 10.29 5.68 4.81
C TYR A 227 8.97 6.40 4.57
N THR A 228 7.93 5.62 4.26
CA THR A 228 6.55 6.10 4.17
C THR A 228 5.94 6.20 5.56
N TYR A 229 5.15 7.24 5.78
CA TYR A 229 4.33 7.42 6.98
C TYR A 229 2.96 7.95 6.60
N THR A 230 2.01 7.81 7.50
CA THR A 230 0.67 8.40 7.42
C THR A 230 0.53 9.48 8.47
N ASP A 231 -0.29 10.50 8.21
CA ASP A 231 -0.88 11.30 9.26
C ASP A 231 -2.12 10.60 9.86
N GLY A 232 -2.61 11.07 11.01
CA GLY A 232 -3.79 10.49 11.67
C GLY A 232 -5.10 10.69 10.89
N LEU A 233 -5.07 11.43 9.77
CA LEU A 233 -6.18 11.58 8.82
C LEU A 233 -6.04 10.63 7.61
N GLY A 234 -4.97 9.84 7.54
CA GLY A 234 -4.70 8.88 6.49
C GLY A 234 -3.97 9.44 5.27
N ASN A 235 -3.59 10.72 5.26
CA ASN A 235 -2.74 11.26 4.21
C ASN A 235 -1.33 10.69 4.36
N GLN A 236 -0.63 10.49 3.25
CA GLN A 236 0.70 9.90 3.25
C GLN A 236 1.79 10.92 2.99
N GLY A 237 2.95 10.68 3.59
CA GLY A 237 4.18 11.37 3.25
C GLY A 237 5.38 10.42 3.22
N GLN A 238 6.52 10.93 2.76
CA GLN A 238 7.72 10.13 2.56
C GLN A 238 8.96 10.89 3.05
N VAL A 239 9.81 10.21 3.81
CA VAL A 239 11.16 10.67 4.12
C VAL A 239 12.15 9.77 3.41
N CYS A 240 13.06 10.38 2.68
CA CYS A 240 14.07 9.72 1.88
C CYS A 240 15.44 10.04 2.41
N VAL A 241 16.19 9.02 2.79
CA VAL A 241 17.49 9.16 3.45
C VAL A 241 18.58 8.72 2.48
N ASP A 242 19.47 9.66 2.12
CA ASP A 242 20.52 9.59 1.09
C ASP A 242 20.04 9.28 -0.34
N THR A 243 19.00 8.46 -0.50
CA THR A 243 18.43 8.07 -1.78
C THR A 243 16.92 7.87 -1.67
N CYS A 244 16.16 8.85 -2.16
CA CYS A 244 15.05 8.54 -3.04
C CYS A 244 15.26 9.40 -4.26
N THR A 245 15.42 8.78 -5.42
CA THR A 245 14.96 9.46 -6.61
C THR A 245 13.44 9.49 -6.53
N PRO A 246 12.78 10.67 -6.51
CA PRO A 246 11.38 10.68 -6.90
C PRO A 246 11.29 9.93 -8.22
N LEU A 247 10.26 9.09 -8.39
CA LEU A 247 9.97 8.50 -9.69
C LEU A 247 9.99 9.64 -10.71
N ALA A 248 10.95 9.62 -11.64
CA ALA A 248 11.00 10.62 -12.72
C ALA A 248 9.68 10.60 -13.50
N VAL A 249 8.98 9.46 -13.44
CA VAL A 249 7.71 9.22 -14.10
C VAL A 249 6.69 8.56 -13.19
N THR A 250 5.50 9.15 -13.09
CA THR A 250 4.29 8.44 -12.62
C THR A 250 3.54 7.89 -13.84
N LEU A 251 3.24 6.59 -13.88
CA LEU A 251 2.50 5.99 -15.00
C LEU A 251 0.98 6.02 -14.76
N ALA A 252 0.23 6.48 -15.76
CA ALA A 252 -1.21 6.32 -15.85
C ALA A 252 -1.58 4.91 -16.36
N ALA A 253 -0.78 4.38 -17.29
CA ALA A 253 -0.97 3.05 -17.85
C ALA A 253 0.34 2.45 -18.36
N PHE A 254 0.45 1.12 -18.29
CA PHE A 254 1.46 0.33 -19.00
C PHE A 254 0.82 -0.99 -19.44
N GLY A 255 0.95 -1.34 -20.72
CA GLY A 255 0.30 -2.51 -21.28
C GLY A 255 0.98 -3.04 -22.54
N ALA A 256 0.74 -4.32 -22.82
CA ALA A 256 1.15 -4.99 -24.05
C ALA A 256 -0.09 -5.58 -24.73
N THR A 257 -0.25 -5.32 -26.03
CA THR A 257 -1.37 -5.81 -26.83
C THR A 257 -0.84 -6.55 -28.06
N ALA A 258 -1.24 -7.81 -28.21
CA ALA A 258 -0.89 -8.60 -29.40
C ALA A 258 -1.58 -8.05 -30.66
N ARG A 259 -0.83 -7.99 -31.75
CA ARG A 259 -1.29 -7.68 -33.11
C ARG A 259 -0.93 -8.86 -34.03
N PRO A 260 -1.41 -8.89 -35.29
CA PRO A 260 -1.16 -10.02 -36.19
C PRO A 260 0.32 -10.36 -36.41
N ASP A 261 1.21 -9.37 -36.36
CA ASP A 261 2.62 -9.45 -36.72
C ASP A 261 3.59 -8.85 -35.67
N ALA A 262 3.08 -8.29 -34.58
CA ALA A 262 3.88 -7.66 -33.54
C ALA A 262 3.14 -7.66 -32.19
N ILE A 263 3.86 -7.36 -31.11
CA ILE A 263 3.25 -6.93 -29.84
C ILE A 263 3.44 -5.43 -29.71
N ARG A 264 2.34 -4.68 -29.60
CA ARG A 264 2.42 -3.26 -29.26
C ARG A 264 2.49 -3.10 -27.75
N VAL A 265 3.59 -2.54 -27.28
CA VAL A 265 3.77 -2.07 -25.90
C VAL A 265 3.44 -0.59 -25.86
N SER A 266 2.60 -0.17 -24.92
CA SER A 266 2.20 1.23 -24.75
C SER A 266 2.23 1.62 -23.29
N TRP A 267 2.67 2.85 -23.02
CA TRP A 267 2.60 3.46 -21.70
C TRP A 267 2.13 4.90 -21.80
N GLU A 268 1.52 5.36 -20.73
CA GLU A 268 1.05 6.72 -20.54
C GLU A 268 1.58 7.21 -19.20
N THR A 269 2.13 8.41 -19.20
CA THR A 269 2.66 9.08 -18.01
C THR A 269 1.65 10.11 -17.51
N VAL A 270 1.61 10.34 -16.19
CA VAL A 270 0.87 11.44 -15.55
C VAL A 270 1.75 12.69 -15.47
N SER A 271 3.05 12.50 -15.22
CA SER A 271 4.08 13.54 -15.15
C SER A 271 5.45 12.95 -15.50
N GLU A 272 6.36 13.78 -16.03
CA GLU A 272 7.73 13.41 -16.44
C GLU A 272 8.76 14.43 -15.92
N ILE A 273 8.76 14.64 -14.61
CA ILE A 273 9.67 15.58 -13.97
C ILE A 273 11.08 14.99 -14.04
N ASP A 274 11.98 15.74 -14.67
CA ASP A 274 13.40 15.40 -14.81
C ASP A 274 13.67 14.01 -15.43
N ASN A 275 12.76 13.53 -16.30
CA ASN A 275 12.92 12.28 -17.04
C ASN A 275 13.72 12.48 -18.34
N ALA A 276 14.78 11.71 -18.53
CA ALA A 276 15.55 11.64 -19.77
C ALA A 276 14.88 10.73 -20.82
N GLY A 277 14.23 9.65 -20.38
CA GLY A 277 13.55 8.70 -21.27
C GLY A 277 13.29 7.34 -20.63
N PHE A 278 13.10 6.34 -21.47
CA PHE A 278 12.65 5.01 -21.07
C PHE A 278 13.47 3.92 -21.74
N ASN A 279 14.02 3.00 -20.97
CA ASN A 279 14.52 1.71 -21.44
C ASN A 279 13.37 0.70 -21.47
N LEU A 280 13.08 0.12 -22.63
CA LEU A 280 12.12 -0.97 -22.78
C LEU A 280 12.86 -2.31 -22.84
N TYR A 281 12.55 -3.21 -21.91
CA TYR A 281 13.15 -4.54 -21.84
C TYR A 281 12.13 -5.63 -22.19
N ARG A 282 12.63 -6.75 -22.72
CA ARG A 282 11.84 -7.95 -23.01
C ARG A 282 12.50 -9.20 -22.46
N SER A 283 11.70 -10.09 -21.89
CA SER A 283 12.06 -11.49 -21.65
C SER A 283 11.05 -12.45 -22.30
N LEU A 284 11.49 -13.67 -22.61
CA LEU A 284 10.70 -14.76 -23.17
C LEU A 284 10.43 -15.89 -22.16
N ASP A 285 10.91 -15.75 -20.92
CA ASP A 285 10.63 -16.68 -19.81
C ASP A 285 9.95 -15.99 -18.61
N GLY A 286 9.70 -14.68 -18.71
CA GLY A 286 9.08 -13.88 -17.66
C GLY A 286 10.01 -13.50 -16.50
N VAL A 287 11.31 -13.76 -16.62
CA VAL A 287 12.32 -13.45 -15.60
C VAL A 287 13.08 -12.18 -16.00
N TRP A 288 13.23 -11.25 -15.06
CA TRP A 288 14.00 -10.01 -15.30
C TRP A 288 15.49 -10.28 -15.61
N GLY A 289 16.09 -11.25 -14.93
CA GLY A 289 17.52 -11.58 -15.10
C GLY A 289 17.90 -12.06 -16.51
N SER A 290 16.93 -12.48 -17.33
CA SER A 290 17.09 -12.83 -18.73
C SER A 290 16.56 -11.75 -19.69
N ALA A 291 16.08 -10.62 -19.17
CA ALA A 291 15.51 -9.56 -19.98
C ALA A 291 16.59 -8.82 -20.75
N THR A 292 16.34 -8.60 -22.04
CA THR A 292 17.22 -7.86 -22.94
C THR A 292 16.62 -6.50 -23.28
N LEU A 293 17.46 -5.47 -23.34
CA LEU A 293 17.05 -4.13 -23.78
C LEU A 293 16.61 -4.19 -25.26
N LEU A 294 15.37 -3.79 -25.53
CA LEU A 294 14.85 -3.65 -26.89
C LEU A 294 15.11 -2.27 -27.47
N ALA A 295 14.83 -1.23 -26.68
CA ALA A 295 14.91 0.13 -27.15
C ALA A 295 15.08 1.11 -25.99
N TYR A 296 15.70 2.25 -26.30
CA TYR A 296 15.60 3.47 -25.52
C TYR A 296 14.66 4.44 -26.24
N VAL A 297 13.67 4.97 -25.52
CA VAL A 297 12.69 5.95 -26.01
C VAL A 297 12.87 7.24 -25.21
N PRO A 298 13.37 8.33 -25.81
CA PRO A 298 13.56 9.59 -25.10
C PRO A 298 12.21 10.17 -24.64
N SER A 299 12.22 10.88 -23.50
CA SER A 299 11.06 11.66 -23.06
C SER A 299 10.68 12.69 -24.12
N GLN A 300 9.38 12.88 -24.34
CA GLN A 300 8.87 13.90 -25.25
C GLN A 300 9.04 15.32 -24.71
N ALA A 301 9.10 15.49 -23.39
CA ALA A 301 9.36 16.78 -22.75
C ALA A 301 10.13 16.58 -21.43
N PRO A 302 11.47 16.46 -21.50
CA PRO A 302 12.32 16.33 -20.31
C PRO A 302 12.05 17.49 -19.33
N GLY A 303 11.69 17.18 -18.08
CA GLY A 303 11.41 18.19 -17.06
C GLY A 303 9.97 18.69 -17.00
N SER A 304 9.06 18.13 -17.81
CA SER A 304 7.65 18.56 -17.84
C SER A 304 6.82 17.91 -16.73
N ALA A 305 6.03 18.72 -16.02
CA ALA A 305 5.01 18.22 -15.09
C ALA A 305 3.77 17.63 -15.79
N GLN A 306 3.71 17.65 -17.13
CA GLN A 306 2.62 17.04 -17.92
C GLN A 306 3.01 15.65 -18.43
N GLY A 307 2.03 14.76 -18.48
CA GLY A 307 2.15 13.42 -19.02
C GLY A 307 2.06 13.31 -20.54
N PHE A 308 2.52 12.18 -21.09
CA PHE A 308 2.57 11.85 -22.50
C PHE A 308 2.26 10.37 -22.74
N THR A 309 1.85 10.04 -23.96
CA THR A 309 1.63 8.66 -24.41
C THR A 309 2.73 8.22 -25.35
N TYR A 310 3.19 6.98 -25.16
CA TYR A 310 4.24 6.35 -25.95
C TYR A 310 3.81 4.96 -26.41
N GLN A 311 4.46 4.49 -27.47
CA GLN A 311 4.24 3.15 -28.01
C GLN A 311 5.49 2.61 -28.69
N TYR A 312 5.66 1.29 -28.61
CA TYR A 312 6.70 0.53 -29.29
C TYR A 312 6.10 -0.75 -29.88
N ASP A 313 6.41 -1.05 -31.13
CA ASP A 313 6.01 -2.30 -31.79
C ASP A 313 7.18 -3.29 -31.77
N ASP A 314 7.04 -4.36 -31.00
CA ASP A 314 7.97 -5.48 -31.01
C ASP A 314 7.56 -6.50 -32.08
N ALA A 315 8.21 -6.44 -33.24
CA ALA A 315 7.99 -7.33 -34.37
C ALA A 315 8.83 -8.63 -34.29
N ASP A 316 9.80 -8.71 -33.38
CA ASP A 316 10.70 -9.87 -33.22
C ASP A 316 10.10 -10.88 -32.24
N VAL A 317 8.81 -11.20 -32.40
CA VAL A 317 8.07 -12.16 -31.56
C VAL A 317 7.49 -13.25 -32.44
N THR A 318 7.70 -14.51 -32.04
CA THR A 318 7.18 -15.65 -32.80
C THR A 318 5.73 -15.94 -32.42
N PRO A 319 4.81 -16.23 -33.37
CA PRO A 319 3.46 -16.66 -33.06
C PRO A 319 3.44 -17.88 -32.12
N GLY A 320 2.61 -17.81 -31.08
CA GLY A 320 2.51 -18.82 -30.02
C GLY A 320 3.48 -18.61 -28.84
N GLN A 321 4.38 -17.63 -28.92
CA GLN A 321 5.30 -17.28 -27.83
C GLN A 321 4.74 -16.11 -27.00
N THR A 322 4.76 -16.26 -25.68
CA THR A 322 4.50 -15.16 -24.75
C THR A 322 5.77 -14.34 -24.58
N ALA A 323 5.65 -13.01 -24.64
CA ALA A 323 6.72 -12.09 -24.30
C ALA A 323 6.30 -11.22 -23.11
N TRP A 324 7.25 -10.95 -22.22
CA TRP A 324 7.09 -10.13 -21.03
C TRP A 324 7.94 -8.87 -21.17
N TYR A 325 7.37 -7.73 -20.79
CA TYR A 325 7.97 -6.42 -20.98
C TYR A 325 8.05 -5.65 -19.67
N TRP A 326 9.19 -5.00 -19.47
CA TRP A 326 9.40 -4.01 -18.40
C TRP A 326 9.75 -2.68 -19.02
N LEU A 327 9.22 -1.62 -18.42
CA LEU A 327 9.61 -0.26 -18.74
C LEU A 327 10.48 0.25 -17.60
N GLU A 328 11.64 0.78 -17.91
CA GLU A 328 12.52 1.42 -16.94
C GLU A 328 12.64 2.90 -17.32
N ASP A 329 12.11 3.81 -16.50
CA ASP A 329 12.37 5.24 -16.67
C ASP A 329 13.80 5.59 -16.23
N VAL A 330 14.38 6.59 -16.88
CA VAL A 330 15.75 7.07 -16.66
C VAL A 330 15.69 8.57 -16.42
N ASP A 331 16.10 9.03 -15.26
CA ASP A 331 16.15 10.46 -14.94
C ASP A 331 17.37 11.16 -15.59
N VAL A 332 17.38 12.50 -15.60
CA VAL A 332 18.52 13.30 -16.11
C VAL A 332 19.82 13.11 -15.30
N GLY A 333 19.73 12.57 -14.09
CA GLY A 333 20.86 12.19 -13.24
C GLY A 333 21.39 10.76 -13.51
N GLY A 334 20.71 9.99 -14.36
CA GLY A 334 21.04 8.60 -14.68
C GLY A 334 20.48 7.55 -13.72
N HIS A 335 19.63 7.91 -12.77
CA HIS A 335 18.94 6.94 -11.93
C HIS A 335 17.75 6.33 -12.67
N THR A 336 17.39 5.10 -12.31
CA THR A 336 16.34 4.37 -13.00
C THR A 336 15.29 3.80 -12.07
N THR A 337 14.04 3.78 -12.53
CA THR A 337 12.93 3.09 -11.85
C THR A 337 12.23 2.15 -12.82
N ARG A 338 11.76 1.00 -12.34
CA ARG A 338 11.24 -0.07 -13.19
C ARG A 338 9.77 -0.35 -12.95
N HIS A 339 9.05 -0.60 -14.03
CA HIS A 339 7.61 -0.87 -14.10
C HIS A 339 7.33 -2.17 -14.86
N GLY A 340 6.23 -2.84 -14.50
CA GLY A 340 5.82 -4.11 -15.08
C GLY A 340 6.14 -5.33 -14.19
N PRO A 341 6.14 -6.57 -14.76
CA PRO A 341 5.98 -6.85 -16.18
C PRO A 341 4.54 -6.69 -16.68
N VAL A 342 4.41 -6.44 -17.98
CA VAL A 342 3.21 -6.71 -18.77
C VAL A 342 3.51 -7.79 -19.81
N SER A 343 2.52 -8.53 -20.30
CA SER A 343 2.77 -9.60 -21.27
C SER A 343 1.68 -9.70 -22.32
N ALA A 344 2.06 -10.23 -23.49
CA ALA A 344 1.14 -10.57 -24.55
C ALA A 344 1.65 -11.79 -25.33
N THR A 345 0.75 -12.48 -26.02
CA THR A 345 1.06 -13.64 -26.86
C THR A 345 0.42 -13.42 -28.23
N ILE A 346 1.23 -13.45 -29.29
CA ILE A 346 0.70 -13.45 -30.66
C ILE A 346 0.05 -14.82 -30.89
N GLN A 347 -1.25 -14.85 -31.17
CA GLN A 347 -1.95 -16.10 -31.42
C GLN A 347 -1.45 -16.72 -32.74
N THR A 348 -1.24 -18.02 -32.76
CA THR A 348 -1.06 -18.73 -34.03
C THR A 348 -2.36 -18.67 -34.83
N PRO A 349 -2.33 -18.50 -36.17
CA PRO A 349 -3.52 -18.61 -36.97
C PRO A 349 -4.15 -19.99 -36.75
N THR A 350 -5.40 -20.04 -36.31
CA THR A 350 -6.15 -21.29 -36.23
C THR A 350 -6.34 -21.80 -37.66
N ALA A 351 -5.58 -22.82 -38.05
CA ALA A 351 -5.80 -23.49 -39.33
C ALA A 351 -7.20 -24.12 -39.30
N VAL A 352 -8.13 -23.55 -40.06
CA VAL A 352 -9.42 -24.21 -40.34
C VAL A 352 -9.12 -25.36 -41.29
N THR A 353 -9.05 -26.58 -40.75
CA THR A 353 -9.08 -27.78 -41.58
C THR A 353 -10.53 -28.09 -41.90
N LEU A 354 -10.90 -28.00 -43.19
CA LEU A 354 -12.17 -28.54 -43.69
C LEU A 354 -12.07 -30.07 -43.57
N ALA A 355 -12.70 -30.65 -42.55
CA ALA A 355 -12.58 -32.06 -42.22
C ALA A 355 -13.19 -33.01 -43.28
N SER A 356 -14.18 -32.55 -44.06
CA SER A 356 -14.72 -33.31 -45.19
C SER A 356 -15.66 -32.46 -46.05
N PHE A 357 -15.66 -32.73 -47.35
CA PHE A 357 -16.86 -32.57 -48.17
C PHE A 357 -17.53 -33.94 -48.22
N ASP A 358 -18.70 -34.09 -47.61
CA ASP A 358 -19.57 -35.21 -47.94
C ASP A 358 -20.23 -34.90 -49.28
N ALA A 359 -19.75 -35.56 -50.34
CA ALA A 359 -20.62 -35.81 -51.47
C ALA A 359 -21.73 -36.73 -50.96
N ALA A 360 -22.90 -36.16 -50.67
CA ALA A 360 -24.09 -36.96 -50.43
C ALA A 360 -24.30 -37.85 -51.66
N ALA A 361 -23.90 -39.12 -51.55
CA ALA A 361 -24.37 -40.16 -52.44
C ALA A 361 -25.88 -40.24 -52.19
N GLY A 362 -26.62 -39.47 -52.98
CA GLY A 362 -28.06 -39.60 -53.03
C GLY A 362 -28.39 -41.06 -53.20
N ASN A 363 -29.34 -41.54 -52.40
CA ASN A 363 -29.98 -42.83 -52.54
C ASN A 363 -30.08 -43.21 -54.03
N PRO A 364 -29.64 -44.40 -54.47
CA PRO A 364 -29.73 -44.78 -55.89
C PRO A 364 -31.19 -44.84 -56.42
N LEU A 365 -32.19 -44.64 -55.55
CA LEU A 365 -33.59 -44.50 -55.91
C LEU A 365 -34.05 -43.06 -56.24
N ASN A 366 -33.24 -42.02 -55.99
CA ASN A 366 -33.49 -40.66 -56.49
C ASN A 366 -32.49 -40.20 -57.58
N GLY A 367 -31.56 -41.06 -57.96
CA GLY A 367 -30.58 -40.81 -59.03
C GLY A 367 -31.14 -40.86 -60.46
N LEU A 368 -32.42 -41.20 -60.66
CA LEU A 368 -33.03 -41.31 -62.01
C LEU A 368 -33.75 -40.05 -62.50
N LEU A 369 -33.88 -38.99 -61.69
CA LEU A 369 -34.52 -37.73 -62.12
C LEU A 369 -33.60 -36.51 -62.20
N ALA A 370 -32.38 -36.57 -61.62
CA ALA A 370 -31.43 -35.45 -61.70
C ALA A 370 -30.48 -35.53 -62.91
N TRP A 371 -30.25 -36.72 -63.47
CA TRP A 371 -29.37 -36.90 -64.64
C TRP A 371 -30.06 -36.59 -65.99
N THR A 372 -31.39 -36.61 -66.07
CA THR A 372 -32.12 -36.25 -67.29
C THR A 372 -32.10 -34.74 -67.54
N VAL A 373 -32.11 -33.90 -66.50
CA VAL A 373 -32.09 -32.43 -66.64
C VAL A 373 -30.69 -31.90 -66.97
N LEU A 374 -29.61 -32.49 -66.42
CA LEU A 374 -28.24 -32.04 -66.69
C LEU A 374 -27.73 -32.50 -68.07
N LEU A 375 -28.12 -33.70 -68.55
CA LEU A 375 -27.79 -34.16 -69.90
C LEU A 375 -28.60 -33.43 -71.00
N LEU A 376 -29.83 -32.98 -70.72
CA LEU A 376 -30.60 -32.14 -71.66
C LEU A 376 -30.01 -30.72 -71.78
N LEU A 377 -29.45 -30.15 -70.72
CA LEU A 377 -28.78 -28.83 -70.76
C LEU A 377 -27.37 -28.89 -71.39
N LEU A 378 -26.67 -30.02 -71.28
CA LEU A 378 -25.37 -30.23 -71.93
C LEU A 378 -25.48 -30.63 -73.42
N PHE A 379 -26.62 -31.21 -73.87
CA PHE A 379 -26.91 -31.36 -75.31
C PHE A 379 -27.48 -30.08 -75.93
N ALA A 380 -28.25 -29.26 -75.21
CA ALA A 380 -28.75 -27.98 -75.71
C ALA A 380 -27.60 -26.96 -75.97
N SER A 381 -26.53 -26.99 -75.17
CA SER A 381 -25.37 -26.09 -75.36
C SER A 381 -24.38 -26.54 -76.44
N ARG A 382 -24.34 -27.85 -76.79
CA ARG A 382 -23.57 -28.36 -77.95
C ARG A 382 -24.34 -28.29 -79.27
N LEU A 383 -25.68 -28.23 -79.26
CA LEU A 383 -26.46 -27.86 -80.45
C LEU A 383 -26.43 -26.34 -80.72
N PHE A 384 -26.36 -25.48 -79.70
CA PHE A 384 -26.25 -24.02 -79.91
C PHE A 384 -24.88 -23.56 -80.43
N THR A 385 -23.80 -24.27 -80.05
CA THR A 385 -22.43 -23.97 -80.54
C THR A 385 -22.12 -24.59 -81.90
N SER A 386 -22.78 -25.70 -82.30
CA SER A 386 -22.68 -26.22 -83.67
C SER A 386 -23.63 -25.52 -84.66
N TRP A 387 -24.74 -24.92 -84.20
CA TRP A 387 -25.62 -24.11 -85.05
C TRP A 387 -25.02 -22.73 -85.39
N ARG A 388 -24.28 -22.08 -84.48
CA ARG A 388 -23.54 -20.83 -84.77
C ARG A 388 -22.32 -21.00 -85.68
N ARG A 389 -21.79 -22.23 -85.85
CA ARG A 389 -20.68 -22.52 -86.78
C ARG A 389 -21.15 -22.94 -88.17
N LYS A 390 -22.40 -23.43 -88.33
CA LYS A 390 -23.01 -23.71 -89.65
C LYS A 390 -23.75 -22.51 -90.26
N SER A 391 -24.25 -21.55 -89.47
CA SER A 391 -24.93 -20.35 -90.02
C SER A 391 -24.01 -19.23 -90.50
N ARG A 392 -22.68 -19.32 -90.31
CA ARG A 392 -21.68 -18.45 -90.96
C ARG A 392 -21.04 -19.04 -92.22
N LEU A 393 -21.39 -20.27 -92.60
CA LEU A 393 -20.97 -20.90 -93.86
C LEU A 393 -22.13 -21.05 -94.88
N ALA A 394 -23.33 -20.54 -94.57
CA ALA A 394 -24.49 -20.52 -95.49
C ALA A 394 -24.94 -19.09 -95.84
N GLY A 395 -24.01 -18.13 -95.76
CA GLY A 395 -24.20 -16.75 -96.22
C GLY A 395 -23.27 -16.44 -97.39
N ARG A 396 -23.28 -17.29 -98.43
CA ARG A 396 -22.72 -17.03 -99.76
C ARG A 396 -23.40 -18.00 -100.73
N GLU A 397 -24.00 -17.44 -101.78
CA GLU A 397 -24.75 -18.07 -102.89
C GLU A 397 -26.19 -18.44 -102.50
N ASP A 398 -27.24 -17.70 -102.88
CA ASP A 398 -27.41 -16.62 -103.88
C ASP A 398 -28.22 -15.43 -103.35
#